data_AF-A0A5D2D7N0-F1
#
_entry.id   AF-A0A5D2D7N0-F1
#
_cell.length_a   1.000
_cell.length_b   1.000
_cell.length_c   1.000
_cell.angle_alpha   90.00
_cell.angle_beta   90.00
_cell.angle_gamma   90.00
#
_symmetry.space_group_name_H-M   'P 1'
#
loop_
_entity.id
_entity.type
_entity.pdbx_description
1 polymer ?
#
loop_
_entity_poly.entity_id
_entity_poly.type
_entity_poly.pdbx_seq_one_letter_code
_entity_poly.pdbx_strand_id
1 'polypeptide(L)'
;MQDPIGIPACFSSGEKPTDHDLAVTRSGQSVFMSVYRTKMADHCRLITVTWCKNLLLHGLSISVEGPEGESQYTCKIELKPWYFWRKQGSKRFTVDDGKPVDIFWDLKSAKFNGETEPGSDYYVAVVSEEEIVLLLGDLKQDAYRKIGRRPANFNPIFVSRKEHIFGKKKFSSRAKFHEKGRFHEISIECKSGVDDEPEMEMRVDGQLVLHVKHLQWKFRVSSAPSEGFNHNGLSEYCLFVYAWKVE
;
A
#
# COMPACT_ATOMS: atom_id res chain seq x y z
N MET A 1 29.64 14.16 0.68
CA MET A 1 28.74 14.29 1.83
C MET A 1 27.37 13.86 1.33
N GLN A 2 26.84 12.77 1.90
CA GLN A 2 25.64 12.10 1.40
C GLN A 2 24.41 12.73 2.07
N ASP A 3 23.48 13.22 1.27
CA ASP A 3 22.19 13.69 1.77
C ASP A 3 21.34 12.49 2.22
N PRO A 4 20.83 12.47 3.47
CA PRO A 4 19.87 11.47 3.90
C PRO A 4 18.51 11.79 3.26
N ILE A 5 17.93 10.82 2.55
CA ILE A 5 16.61 10.97 1.92
C ILE A 5 15.53 10.56 2.93
N GLY A 6 14.73 11.54 3.34
CA GLY A 6 13.72 11.47 4.40
C GLY A 6 12.54 10.51 4.19
N ILE A 7 11.91 10.17 5.32
CA ILE A 7 10.76 9.27 5.47
C ILE A 7 9.47 10.04 5.14
N PRO A 8 8.47 9.47 4.45
CA PRO A 8 7.19 10.15 4.21
C PRO A 8 6.39 10.31 5.52
N ALA A 9 5.84 11.51 5.76
CA ALA A 9 5.07 11.88 6.97
C ALA A 9 3.79 11.05 7.23
N CYS A 10 3.36 10.23 6.26
CA CYS A 10 2.28 9.27 6.45
C CYS A 10 2.72 7.97 7.18
N PHE A 11 3.96 7.92 7.69
CA PHE A 11 4.54 6.73 8.32
C PHE A 11 5.22 6.95 9.69
N SER A 12 5.08 8.11 10.34
CA SER A 12 5.64 8.34 11.68
C SER A 12 4.54 8.60 12.70
N SER A 13 4.16 7.56 13.44
CA SER A 13 3.61 7.74 14.77
C SER A 13 4.80 7.81 15.74
N GLY A 14 5.07 8.99 16.31
CA GLY A 14 5.87 9.11 17.54
C GLY A 14 7.15 9.95 17.53
N GLU A 15 7.73 10.32 16.39
CA GLU A 15 8.98 11.11 16.40
C GLU A 15 8.75 12.58 16.01
N LYS A 16 9.16 13.51 16.91
CA LYS A 16 9.21 14.95 16.63
C LYS A 16 10.18 15.19 15.47
N PRO A 17 9.72 15.71 14.31
CA PRO A 17 10.59 15.92 13.17
C PRO A 17 11.50 17.12 13.42
N THR A 18 12.79 16.97 13.12
CA THR A 18 13.72 18.09 12.95
C THR A 18 13.36 18.86 11.68
N ASP A 19 13.45 20.19 11.76
CA ASP A 19 12.87 21.24 10.90
C ASP A 19 13.20 21.22 9.38
N HIS A 20 13.80 20.16 8.85
CA HIS A 20 14.17 20.06 7.43
C HIS A 20 13.42 18.98 6.63
N ASP A 21 12.58 18.16 7.25
CA ASP A 21 11.85 17.07 6.56
C ASP A 21 10.34 17.31 6.40
N LEU A 22 9.90 18.56 6.61
CA LEU A 22 8.49 18.92 6.53
C LEU A 22 8.11 19.40 5.12
N ALA A 23 7.08 18.76 4.57
CA ALA A 23 6.33 19.14 3.37
C ALA A 23 6.95 18.81 1.99
N VAL A 24 7.10 17.51 1.68
CA VAL A 24 6.97 17.05 0.29
C VAL A 24 6.35 15.64 0.27
N THR A 25 5.02 15.52 0.23
CA THR A 25 4.41 14.48 -0.62
C THR A 25 4.98 14.74 -2.01
N ARG A 26 5.93 13.91 -2.47
CA ARG A 26 6.52 14.10 -3.82
C ARG A 26 5.39 13.91 -4.82
N SER A 27 4.90 15.02 -5.35
CA SER A 27 3.94 15.10 -6.44
C SER A 27 4.36 14.10 -7.53
N GLY A 28 3.44 13.23 -7.97
CA GLY A 28 3.74 12.26 -9.03
C GLY A 28 3.65 10.76 -8.68
N GLN A 29 3.51 10.38 -7.41
CA GLN A 29 3.66 8.97 -6.99
C GLN A 29 2.32 8.28 -6.70
N SER A 30 2.10 7.13 -7.32
CA SER A 30 1.02 6.21 -6.95
C SER A 30 1.51 5.18 -5.93
N VAL A 31 0.68 4.86 -4.94
CA VAL A 31 0.99 3.92 -3.87
C VAL A 31 -0.18 2.97 -3.70
N PHE A 32 0.12 1.70 -3.47
CA PHE A 32 -0.87 0.66 -3.19
C PHE A 32 -0.43 -0.09 -1.94
N MET A 33 -1.25 -0.06 -0.89
CA MET A 33 -0.96 -0.67 0.39
C MET A 33 -1.99 -1.75 0.69
N SER A 34 -1.53 -2.91 1.14
CA SER A 34 -2.39 -3.98 1.67
C SER A 34 -1.90 -4.39 3.05
N VAL A 35 -2.82 -4.47 4.00
CA VAL A 35 -2.56 -4.86 5.38
C VAL A 35 -3.13 -6.25 5.62
N TYR A 36 -2.29 -7.13 6.14
CA TYR A 36 -2.63 -8.50 6.49
C TYR A 36 -2.38 -8.73 7.97
N ARG A 37 -3.28 -9.45 8.64
CA ARG A 37 -3.10 -9.90 10.01
C ARG A 37 -2.73 -11.37 10.00
N THR A 38 -1.64 -11.73 10.67
CA THR A 38 -1.18 -13.12 10.76
C THR A 38 -0.59 -13.41 12.13
N LYS A 39 -0.42 -14.69 12.46
CA LYS A 39 0.26 -15.12 13.69
C LYS A 39 1.75 -15.29 13.38
N MET A 40 2.59 -14.58 14.12
CA MET A 40 4.06 -14.65 14.04
C MET A 40 4.62 -14.59 15.45
N ALA A 41 5.53 -15.50 15.79
CA ALA A 41 6.21 -15.46 17.07
C ALA A 41 5.26 -15.44 18.28
N ASP A 42 4.18 -16.21 18.22
CA ASP A 42 3.08 -16.24 19.19
C ASP A 42 2.24 -14.98 19.35
N HIS A 43 2.51 -13.95 18.54
CA HIS A 43 1.77 -12.70 18.53
C HIS A 43 0.92 -12.55 17.25
N CYS A 44 -0.21 -11.88 17.38
CA CYS A 44 -1.01 -11.46 16.23
C CYS A 44 -0.44 -10.13 15.73
N ARG A 45 0.11 -10.10 14.51
CA ARG A 45 0.82 -8.93 13.97
C ARG A 45 0.22 -8.50 12.64
N LEU A 46 0.30 -7.19 12.36
CA LEU A 46 0.01 -6.66 11.04
C LEU A 46 1.27 -6.66 10.17
N ILE A 47 1.12 -7.18 8.95
CA ILE A 47 2.08 -7.06 7.87
C ILE A 47 1.50 -6.09 6.85
N THR A 48 2.19 -4.99 6.58
CA THR A 48 1.82 -4.04 5.53
C THR A 48 2.71 -4.23 4.33
N VAL A 49 2.11 -4.58 3.19
CA VAL A 49 2.78 -4.68 1.89
C VAL A 49 2.44 -3.43 1.09
N THR A 50 3.47 -2.67 0.71
CA THR A 50 3.35 -1.41 0.00
C THR A 50 4.05 -1.50 -1.35
N TRP A 51 3.29 -1.32 -2.42
CA TRP A 51 3.78 -1.09 -3.76
C TRP A 51 3.80 0.40 -4.05
N CYS A 52 4.88 0.87 -4.66
CA CYS A 52 5.05 2.26 -5.05
C CYS A 52 5.35 2.32 -6.54
N LYS A 53 4.79 3.31 -7.23
CA LYS A 53 5.07 3.59 -8.63
C LYS A 53 5.27 5.09 -8.82
N ASN A 54 6.41 5.47 -9.39
CA ASN A 54 6.62 6.81 -9.94
C ASN A 54 6.84 6.71 -11.47
N LEU A 55 7.20 7.81 -12.13
CA LEU A 55 7.37 7.85 -13.59
C LEU A 55 8.41 6.86 -14.13
N LEU A 56 9.38 6.45 -13.32
CA LEU A 56 10.55 5.69 -13.77
C LEU A 56 10.69 4.32 -13.10
N LEU A 57 10.08 4.13 -11.93
CA LEU A 57 10.41 3.04 -11.02
C LEU A 57 9.15 2.46 -10.36
N HIS A 58 9.21 1.16 -10.10
CA HIS A 58 8.37 0.49 -9.11
C HIS A 58 9.18 0.22 -7.84
N GLY A 59 8.49 0.07 -6.71
CA GLY A 59 9.10 -0.28 -5.43
C GLY A 59 8.18 -1.18 -4.63
N LEU A 60 8.79 -1.99 -3.76
CA LEU A 60 8.11 -2.87 -2.81
C LEU A 60 8.67 -2.59 -1.41
N SER A 61 7.79 -2.38 -0.43
CA SER A 61 8.16 -2.32 0.97
C SER A 61 7.25 -3.24 1.76
N ILE A 62 7.83 -3.95 2.71
CA ILE A 62 7.10 -4.80 3.64
C ILE A 62 7.45 -4.32 5.04
N SER A 63 6.43 -3.98 5.82
CA SER A 63 6.60 -3.69 7.24
C SER A 63 5.82 -4.66 8.10
N VAL A 64 6.35 -4.94 9.29
CA VAL A 64 5.76 -5.78 10.31
C VAL A 64 5.60 -4.93 11.56
N GLU A 65 4.39 -4.90 12.09
CA GLU A 65 4.07 -4.23 13.34
C GLU A 65 4.71 -4.97 14.53
N GLY A 66 5.25 -4.19 15.46
CA GLY A 66 5.76 -4.64 16.73
C GLY A 66 4.67 -4.90 17.76
N PRO A 67 5.04 -5.24 19.00
CA PRO A 67 4.12 -5.46 20.09
C PRO A 67 3.47 -4.11 20.45
N GLU A 68 2.16 -4.14 20.73
CA GLU A 68 1.39 -2.97 21.21
C GLU A 68 1.40 -1.74 20.27
N GLY A 69 1.86 -1.89 19.03
CA GLY A 69 1.93 -0.80 18.03
C GLY A 69 3.06 0.21 18.26
N GLU A 70 3.98 -0.06 19.20
CA GLU A 70 5.04 0.89 19.58
C GLU A 70 6.25 0.85 18.63
N SER A 71 6.51 -0.28 17.98
CA SER A 71 7.63 -0.45 17.05
C SER A 71 7.17 -0.91 15.66
N GLN A 72 7.88 -0.49 14.61
CA GLN A 72 7.60 -0.93 13.23
C GLN A 72 8.88 -1.38 12.54
N TYR A 73 8.93 -2.66 12.17
CA TYR A 73 10.07 -3.24 11.47
C TYR A 73 9.84 -3.16 9.96
N THR A 74 10.66 -2.39 9.24
CA THR A 74 10.43 -2.14 7.81
C THR A 74 11.58 -2.65 6.95
N CYS A 75 11.24 -3.48 5.97
CA CYS A 75 12.12 -3.93 4.91
C CYS A 75 11.71 -3.33 3.56
N LYS A 76 12.55 -2.42 3.04
CA LYS A 76 12.37 -1.80 1.72
C LYS A 76 13.17 -2.53 0.64
N ILE A 77 12.55 -2.70 -0.53
CA ILE A 77 13.09 -3.29 -1.76
C ILE A 77 12.79 -2.34 -2.93
N GLU A 78 13.83 -1.74 -3.50
CA GLU A 78 13.70 -0.83 -4.65
C GLU A 78 13.89 -1.59 -5.96
N LEU A 79 12.91 -1.52 -6.87
CA LEU A 79 12.92 -2.22 -8.16
C LEU A 79 13.32 -1.25 -9.28
N LYS A 80 14.63 -1.09 -9.46
CA LYS A 80 15.15 -0.24 -10.55
C LYS A 80 15.16 -1.00 -11.89
N PRO A 81 14.73 -0.38 -13.02
CA PRO A 81 14.65 -1.02 -14.32
C PRO A 81 15.99 -1.61 -14.80
N TRP A 82 17.10 -0.96 -14.45
CA TRP A 82 18.47 -1.32 -14.84
C TRP A 82 19.11 -2.39 -13.95
N TYR A 83 18.48 -2.76 -12.81
CA TYR A 83 19.01 -3.71 -11.85
C TYR A 83 18.18 -5.00 -11.84
N PHE A 84 18.25 -5.76 -12.94
CA PHE A 84 17.54 -7.03 -13.10
C PHE A 84 17.79 -8.02 -11.95
N TRP A 85 18.98 -7.98 -11.33
CA TRP A 85 19.36 -8.82 -10.19
C TRP A 85 18.54 -8.58 -8.91
N ARG A 86 17.96 -7.39 -8.73
CA ARG A 86 17.14 -7.08 -7.54
C ARG A 86 15.68 -7.52 -7.68
N LYS A 87 15.27 -7.99 -8.86
CA LYS A 87 13.89 -8.44 -9.11
C LYS A 87 13.59 -9.82 -8.50
N GLN A 88 14.58 -10.59 -8.08
CA GLN A 88 14.40 -11.79 -7.26
C GLN A 88 15.41 -11.75 -6.11
N GLY A 89 15.03 -12.21 -4.93
CA GLY A 89 15.97 -12.31 -3.83
C GLY A 89 15.32 -12.65 -2.50
N SER A 90 16.11 -12.50 -1.45
CA SER A 90 15.65 -12.55 -0.08
C SER A 90 16.31 -11.47 0.75
N LYS A 91 15.66 -11.09 1.85
CA LYS A 91 16.17 -10.14 2.83
C LYS A 91 15.67 -10.54 4.21
N ARG A 92 16.61 -10.64 5.15
CA ARG A 92 16.34 -10.96 6.55
C ARG A 92 16.43 -9.70 7.39
N PHE A 93 15.52 -9.57 8.33
CA PHE A 93 15.63 -8.64 9.45
C PHE A 93 15.14 -9.34 10.72
N THR A 94 15.37 -8.73 11.88
CA THR A 94 14.90 -9.25 13.15
C THR A 94 13.72 -8.42 13.64
N VAL A 95 12.72 -9.08 14.19
CA VAL A 95 11.66 -8.47 14.99
C VAL A 95 12.01 -8.62 16.48
N ASP A 96 11.04 -8.35 17.37
CA ASP A 96 11.21 -8.46 18.82
C ASP A 96 11.88 -9.79 19.25
N ASP A 97 12.61 -9.71 20.36
CA ASP A 97 13.39 -10.82 20.93
C ASP A 97 14.43 -11.42 19.96
N GLY A 98 14.83 -10.66 18.94
CA GLY A 98 15.83 -11.09 17.96
C GLY A 98 15.33 -12.18 17.00
N LYS A 99 14.02 -12.44 16.95
CA LYS A 99 13.45 -13.47 16.08
C LYS A 99 13.60 -13.09 14.60
N PRO A 100 14.12 -13.98 13.74
CA PRO A 100 14.32 -13.66 12.34
C PRO A 100 13.00 -13.65 11.56
N VAL A 101 12.88 -12.69 10.66
CA VAL A 101 11.86 -12.64 9.62
C VAL A 101 12.56 -12.55 8.27
N ASP A 102 12.27 -13.52 7.41
CA ASP A 102 12.82 -13.60 6.07
C ASP A 102 11.75 -13.20 5.05
N ILE A 103 12.09 -12.26 4.18
CA ILE A 103 11.27 -11.90 3.03
C ILE A 103 11.91 -12.52 1.79
N PHE A 104 11.10 -13.20 0.98
CA PHE A 104 11.49 -13.71 -0.34
C PHE A 104 10.62 -13.08 -1.42
N TRP A 105 11.20 -12.78 -2.57
CA TRP A 105 10.44 -12.27 -3.72
C TRP A 105 10.98 -12.80 -5.04
N ASP A 106 10.09 -12.98 -6.00
CA ASP A 106 10.41 -13.13 -7.42
C ASP A 106 9.43 -12.28 -8.24
N LEU A 107 9.97 -11.21 -8.80
CA LEU A 107 9.29 -10.19 -9.60
C LEU A 107 9.92 -10.09 -10.99
N LYS A 108 10.72 -11.08 -11.42
CA LYS A 108 11.45 -11.02 -12.70
C LYS A 108 10.52 -10.92 -13.89
N SER A 109 9.39 -11.62 -13.82
CA SER A 109 8.37 -11.68 -14.88
C SER A 109 7.10 -10.90 -14.52
N ALA A 110 7.10 -10.17 -13.40
CA ALA A 110 5.90 -9.53 -12.87
C ALA A 110 5.25 -8.57 -13.88
N LYS A 111 3.95 -8.75 -14.14
CA LYS A 111 3.19 -7.94 -15.09
C LYS A 111 2.42 -6.83 -14.38
N PHE A 112 2.87 -5.59 -14.54
CA PHE A 112 2.23 -4.42 -13.93
C PHE A 112 1.11 -3.82 -14.80
N ASN A 113 1.15 -3.94 -16.12
CA ASN A 113 0.11 -3.43 -17.03
C ASN A 113 -0.28 -1.95 -16.79
N GLY A 114 0.68 -1.11 -16.37
CA GLY A 114 0.42 0.29 -16.05
C GLY A 114 -0.11 0.55 -14.63
N GLU A 115 -0.32 -0.50 -13.82
CA GLU A 115 -0.72 -0.42 -12.42
C GLU A 115 0.48 -0.32 -11.45
N THR A 116 0.16 0.02 -10.20
CA THR A 116 1.14 0.16 -9.11
C THR A 116 1.55 -1.20 -8.55
N GLU A 117 0.58 -2.11 -8.37
CA GLU A 117 0.84 -3.51 -8.00
C GLU A 117 0.91 -4.42 -9.23
N PRO A 118 1.68 -5.52 -9.20
CA PRO A 118 1.67 -6.50 -10.27
C PRO A 118 0.40 -7.35 -10.25
N GLY A 119 -0.17 -7.60 -11.44
CA GLY A 119 -1.36 -8.43 -11.61
C GLY A 119 -1.10 -9.93 -11.77
N SER A 120 0.10 -10.33 -12.23
CA SER A 120 0.47 -11.73 -12.43
C SER A 120 1.99 -11.95 -12.52
N ASP A 121 2.38 -13.22 -12.56
CA ASP A 121 3.73 -13.75 -12.75
C ASP A 121 4.73 -13.32 -11.68
N TYR A 122 4.30 -13.36 -10.41
CA TYR A 122 5.14 -12.97 -9.29
C TYR A 122 4.85 -13.77 -8.01
N TYR A 123 5.79 -13.72 -7.05
CA TYR A 123 5.49 -13.98 -5.65
C TYR A 123 6.23 -13.04 -4.70
N VAL A 124 5.60 -12.80 -3.54
CA VAL A 124 6.22 -12.19 -2.36
C VAL A 124 5.84 -13.04 -1.16
N ALA A 125 6.81 -13.49 -0.38
CA ALA A 125 6.61 -14.34 0.78
C ALA A 125 7.27 -13.75 2.02
N VAL A 126 6.58 -13.85 3.16
CA VAL A 126 7.13 -13.56 4.48
C VAL A 126 7.21 -14.88 5.24
N VAL A 127 8.37 -15.15 5.81
CA VAL A 127 8.69 -16.38 6.55
C VAL A 127 9.08 -16.01 7.97
N SER A 128 8.53 -16.74 8.94
CA SER A 128 8.85 -16.65 10.36
C SER A 128 8.75 -18.03 10.98
N GLU A 129 9.67 -18.39 11.88
CA GLU A 129 9.67 -19.68 12.60
C GLU A 129 9.54 -20.90 11.65
N GLU A 130 10.26 -20.84 10.52
CA GLU A 130 10.28 -21.85 9.45
C GLU A 130 8.95 -22.07 8.71
N GLU A 131 7.96 -21.20 8.92
CA GLU A 131 6.67 -21.22 8.23
C GLU A 131 6.51 -19.99 7.31
N ILE A 132 5.85 -20.17 6.17
CA ILE A 132 5.41 -19.07 5.31
C ILE A 132 4.11 -18.50 5.91
N VAL A 133 4.21 -17.32 6.52
CA VAL A 133 3.11 -16.63 7.23
C VAL A 133 2.29 -15.70 6.34
N LEU A 134 2.85 -15.32 5.18
CA LEU A 134 2.16 -14.57 4.13
C LEU A 134 2.75 -14.96 2.77
N LEU A 135 1.89 -15.24 1.79
CA LEU A 135 2.28 -15.52 0.41
C LEU A 135 1.34 -14.79 -0.57
N LEU A 136 1.90 -13.86 -1.33
CA LEU A 136 1.22 -13.07 -2.34
C LEU A 136 1.67 -13.47 -3.74
N GLY A 137 0.83 -13.18 -4.74
CA GLY A 137 1.07 -13.52 -6.14
C GLY A 137 0.52 -14.90 -6.54
N ASP A 138 0.66 -15.20 -7.83
CA ASP A 138 0.17 -16.40 -8.50
C ASP A 138 1.23 -17.51 -8.60
N LEU A 139 2.52 -17.19 -8.47
CA LEU A 139 3.63 -18.15 -8.47
C LEU A 139 3.81 -18.89 -7.14
N LYS A 140 2.70 -19.30 -6.49
CA LYS A 140 2.71 -19.92 -5.17
C LYS A 140 3.49 -21.24 -5.12
N GLN A 141 3.32 -22.08 -6.13
CA GLN A 141 4.01 -23.39 -6.21
C GLN A 141 5.53 -23.21 -6.33
N ASP A 142 5.96 -22.22 -7.10
CA ASP A 142 7.39 -21.89 -7.22
C ASP A 142 7.96 -21.35 -5.92
N ALA A 143 7.19 -20.53 -5.19
CA ALA A 143 7.56 -20.05 -3.87
C ALA A 143 7.78 -21.22 -2.90
N TYR A 144 6.82 -22.15 -2.79
CA TYR A 144 6.97 -23.33 -1.91
C TYR A 144 8.18 -24.18 -2.27
N ARG A 145 8.40 -24.43 -3.57
CA ARG A 145 9.54 -25.22 -4.05
C ARG A 145 10.89 -24.55 -3.77
N LYS A 146 11.01 -23.24 -3.99
CA LYS A 146 12.28 -22.50 -3.83
C LYS A 146 12.60 -22.19 -2.37
N ILE A 147 11.60 -21.82 -1.58
CA ILE A 147 11.76 -21.43 -0.18
C ILE A 147 11.94 -22.68 0.69
N GLY A 148 11.32 -23.81 0.32
CA GLY A 148 11.46 -25.08 1.05
C GLY A 148 10.84 -25.06 2.44
N ARG A 149 9.90 -24.14 2.68
CA ARG A 149 9.18 -23.97 3.95
C ARG A 149 7.71 -24.26 3.75
N ARG A 150 7.06 -24.79 4.79
CA ARG A 150 5.63 -25.10 4.77
C ARG A 150 4.79 -23.85 4.97
N PRO A 151 3.53 -23.82 4.52
CA PRO A 151 2.57 -22.79 4.94
C PRO A 151 2.39 -22.81 6.46
N ALA A 152 2.14 -21.64 7.04
CA ALA A 152 1.67 -21.55 8.42
C ALA A 152 0.31 -22.26 8.59
N ASN A 153 0.04 -22.75 9.80
CA ASN A 153 -1.24 -23.41 10.12
C ASN A 153 -2.43 -22.45 10.04
N PHE A 154 -2.18 -21.15 10.15
CA PHE A 154 -3.19 -20.10 10.07
C PHE A 154 -3.02 -19.31 8.78
N ASN A 155 -4.12 -19.13 8.05
CA ASN A 155 -4.13 -18.27 6.88
C ASN A 155 -4.07 -16.80 7.30
N PRO A 156 -3.26 -15.95 6.64
CA PRO A 156 -3.26 -14.52 6.89
C PRO A 156 -4.63 -13.94 6.52
N ILE A 157 -5.16 -13.08 7.39
CA ILE A 157 -6.44 -12.38 7.22
C ILE A 157 -6.14 -11.05 6.53
N PHE A 158 -6.72 -10.81 5.35
CA PHE A 158 -6.68 -9.50 4.72
C PHE A 158 -7.52 -8.51 5.53
N VAL A 159 -6.91 -7.41 5.99
CA VAL A 159 -7.53 -6.43 6.88
C VAL A 159 -8.01 -5.22 6.09
N SER A 160 -7.13 -4.63 5.29
CA SER A 160 -7.44 -3.41 4.58
C SER A 160 -6.56 -3.23 3.36
N ARG A 161 -7.03 -2.38 2.45
CA ARG A 161 -6.28 -1.86 1.32
C ARG A 161 -6.46 -0.36 1.22
N LYS A 162 -5.37 0.33 0.91
CA LYS A 162 -5.35 1.77 0.68
C LYS A 162 -4.60 2.06 -0.60
N GLU A 163 -5.20 2.86 -1.47
CA GLU A 163 -4.60 3.23 -2.75
C GLU A 163 -4.50 4.75 -2.83
N HIS A 164 -3.31 5.24 -3.16
CA HIS A 164 -3.06 6.61 -3.54
C HIS A 164 -2.78 6.65 -5.03
N ILE A 165 -3.63 7.34 -5.78
CA ILE A 165 -3.61 7.31 -7.23
C ILE A 165 -3.24 8.71 -7.73
N PHE A 166 -2.16 8.79 -8.50
CA PHE A 166 -1.73 10.02 -9.12
C PHE A 166 -1.92 9.97 -10.64
N GLY A 167 -2.43 11.07 -11.22
CA GLY A 167 -2.51 11.26 -12.68
C GLY A 167 -3.58 10.43 -13.40
N LYS A 168 -4.39 9.64 -12.69
CA LYS A 168 -5.56 8.95 -13.26
C LYS A 168 -6.85 9.66 -12.86
N LYS A 169 -7.73 9.91 -13.83
CA LYS A 169 -9.08 10.47 -13.57
C LYS A 169 -10.10 9.40 -13.18
N LYS A 170 -9.87 8.15 -13.57
CA LYS A 170 -10.74 7.02 -13.25
C LYS A 170 -9.96 5.92 -12.55
N PHE A 171 -10.57 5.37 -11.54
CA PHE A 171 -10.15 4.21 -10.79
C PHE A 171 -11.22 3.12 -10.89
N SER A 172 -10.80 1.87 -11.01
CA SER A 172 -11.69 0.71 -10.93
C SER A 172 -11.03 -0.36 -10.06
N SER A 173 -11.83 -0.99 -9.20
CA SER A 173 -11.42 -2.12 -8.37
C SER A 173 -12.54 -3.14 -8.28
N ARG A 174 -12.22 -4.36 -7.83
CA ARG A 174 -13.20 -5.43 -7.64
C ARG A 174 -13.20 -5.89 -6.19
N ALA A 175 -14.36 -5.90 -5.56
CA ALA A 175 -14.51 -6.31 -4.17
C ALA A 175 -15.75 -7.18 -3.98
N LYS A 176 -15.74 -8.02 -2.93
CA LYS A 176 -16.95 -8.68 -2.46
C LYS A 176 -17.51 -7.89 -1.28
N PHE A 177 -18.81 -7.63 -1.28
CA PHE A 177 -19.47 -6.99 -0.12
C PHE A 177 -19.82 -7.99 0.99
N HIS A 178 -19.82 -9.28 0.68
CA HIS A 178 -20.04 -10.38 1.62
C HIS A 178 -19.19 -11.58 1.22
N GLU A 179 -18.74 -12.40 2.18
CA GLU A 179 -17.79 -13.50 1.98
C GLU A 179 -18.22 -14.50 0.88
N LYS A 180 -19.49 -14.92 0.91
CA LYS A 180 -20.09 -15.81 -0.10
C LYS A 180 -20.66 -15.07 -1.30
N GLY A 181 -20.49 -13.75 -1.36
CA GLY A 181 -20.98 -12.91 -2.47
C GLY A 181 -20.12 -13.04 -3.73
N ARG A 182 -20.67 -12.55 -4.85
CA ARG A 182 -19.90 -12.35 -6.08
C ARG A 182 -18.99 -11.12 -5.94
N PHE A 183 -17.99 -11.03 -6.81
CA PHE A 183 -17.23 -9.79 -6.95
C PHE A 183 -18.06 -8.75 -7.69
N HIS A 184 -18.09 -7.55 -7.13
CA HIS A 184 -18.65 -6.36 -7.74
C HIS A 184 -17.51 -5.48 -8.27
N GLU A 185 -17.71 -4.88 -9.43
CA GLU A 185 -16.83 -3.82 -9.93
C GLU A 185 -17.23 -2.51 -9.26
N ILE A 186 -16.26 -1.80 -8.69
CA ILE A 186 -16.43 -0.48 -8.11
C ILE A 186 -15.55 0.46 -8.91
N SER A 187 -16.12 1.51 -9.50
CA SER A 187 -15.33 2.53 -10.20
C SER A 187 -15.58 3.92 -9.62
N ILE A 188 -14.52 4.68 -9.43
CA ILE A 188 -14.55 6.08 -9.02
C ILE A 188 -13.97 6.90 -10.16
N GLU A 189 -14.67 7.93 -10.60
CA GLU A 189 -14.21 8.80 -11.69
C GLU A 189 -14.35 10.27 -11.29
N CYS A 190 -13.25 11.01 -11.38
CA CYS A 190 -13.21 12.46 -11.22
C CYS A 190 -13.24 13.14 -12.60
N LYS A 191 -14.19 14.05 -12.79
CA LYS A 191 -14.44 14.76 -14.05
C LYS A 191 -14.32 16.28 -13.84
N SER A 192 -14.04 17.02 -14.91
CA SER A 192 -14.44 18.43 -14.96
C SER A 192 -15.93 18.44 -15.22
N GLY A 193 -16.70 19.05 -14.33
CA GLY A 193 -18.10 19.39 -14.51
C GLY A 193 -18.27 20.58 -15.46
N VAL A 194 -19.52 21.06 -15.53
CA VAL A 194 -19.85 22.31 -16.21
C VAL A 194 -19.18 23.46 -15.44
N ASP A 195 -18.54 24.41 -16.14
CA ASP A 195 -17.73 25.50 -15.56
C ASP A 195 -16.40 25.09 -14.89
N ASP A 196 -15.80 23.96 -15.28
CA ASP A 196 -14.53 23.44 -14.72
C ASP A 196 -14.59 23.13 -13.21
N GLU A 197 -15.78 23.02 -12.64
CA GLU A 197 -15.95 22.55 -11.27
C GLU A 197 -15.68 21.05 -11.19
N PRO A 198 -14.80 20.57 -10.29
CA PRO A 198 -14.49 19.16 -10.22
C PRO A 198 -15.72 18.37 -9.71
N GLU A 199 -16.02 17.26 -10.37
CA GLU A 199 -17.08 16.32 -9.98
C GLU A 199 -16.50 14.93 -9.72
N MET A 200 -17.17 14.12 -8.90
CA MET A 200 -16.84 12.72 -8.69
C MET A 200 -18.08 11.83 -8.84
N GLU A 201 -17.95 10.78 -9.63
CA GLU A 201 -18.93 9.68 -9.71
C GLU A 201 -18.36 8.41 -9.09
N MET A 202 -19.19 7.67 -8.36
CA MET A 202 -18.93 6.28 -7.98
C MET A 202 -19.98 5.39 -8.64
N ARG A 203 -19.52 4.29 -9.24
CA ARG A 203 -20.37 3.26 -9.84
C ARG A 203 -20.08 1.91 -9.22
N VAL A 204 -21.11 1.09 -9.09
CA VAL A 204 -21.02 -0.33 -8.71
C VAL A 204 -21.66 -1.15 -9.82
N ASP A 205 -20.92 -2.10 -10.39
CA ASP A 205 -21.31 -2.89 -11.56
C ASP A 205 -21.84 -2.02 -12.72
N GLY A 206 -21.19 -0.87 -12.95
CA GLY A 206 -21.57 0.11 -13.97
C GLY A 206 -22.73 1.05 -13.59
N GLN A 207 -23.48 0.75 -12.54
CA GLN A 207 -24.59 1.56 -12.06
C GLN A 207 -24.09 2.72 -11.19
N LEU A 208 -24.54 3.94 -11.47
CA LEU A 208 -24.20 5.14 -10.69
C LEU A 208 -24.82 5.05 -9.29
N VAL A 209 -23.97 5.04 -8.26
CA VAL A 209 -24.40 4.95 -6.85
C VAL A 209 -24.10 6.22 -6.04
N LEU A 210 -23.14 7.04 -6.49
CA LEU A 210 -22.81 8.33 -5.88
C LEU A 210 -22.42 9.32 -6.98
N HIS A 211 -22.92 10.55 -6.89
CA HIS A 211 -22.51 11.65 -7.75
C HIS A 211 -22.34 12.92 -6.91
N VAL A 212 -21.11 13.39 -6.81
CA VAL A 212 -20.72 14.63 -6.12
C VAL A 212 -20.44 15.67 -7.21
N LYS A 213 -21.35 16.64 -7.38
CA LYS A 213 -21.28 17.67 -8.44
C LYS A 213 -20.38 18.86 -8.13
N HIS A 214 -20.04 19.05 -6.87
CA HIS A 214 -19.18 20.15 -6.43
C HIS A 214 -18.12 19.56 -5.51
N LEU A 215 -17.09 18.94 -6.09
CA LEU A 215 -15.96 18.31 -5.39
C LEU A 215 -14.98 19.36 -4.86
N GLN A 216 -15.51 20.41 -4.24
CA GLN A 216 -14.74 21.39 -3.48
C GLN A 216 -15.16 21.28 -2.00
N TRP A 217 -14.37 20.57 -1.19
CA TRP A 217 -14.55 20.57 0.26
C TRP A 217 -13.28 20.99 0.98
N LYS A 218 -13.45 21.96 1.89
CA LYS A 218 -12.43 22.52 2.78
C LYS A 218 -12.20 21.60 3.99
N PHE A 219 -10.96 21.65 4.47
CA PHE A 219 -10.35 20.85 5.52
C PHE A 219 -11.18 20.74 6.81
N ARG A 220 -11.25 19.51 7.36
CA ARG A 220 -11.41 19.35 8.80
C ARG A 220 -10.04 19.52 9.44
N VAL A 221 -9.84 20.66 10.09
CA VAL A 221 -8.76 20.85 11.06
C VAL A 221 -9.16 20.12 12.33
N SER A 222 -8.45 19.05 12.69
CA SER A 222 -8.25 18.72 14.10
C SER A 222 -6.95 19.40 14.53
N SER A 223 -7.07 20.38 15.41
CA SER A 223 -6.07 21.37 15.78
C SER A 223 -4.67 20.82 16.09
N ALA A 224 -3.66 21.36 15.39
CA ALA A 224 -2.51 22.01 16.00
C ALA A 224 -2.07 23.17 15.09
N PRO A 225 -1.73 24.37 15.62
CA PRO A 225 -1.55 25.56 14.81
C PRO A 225 -0.10 25.64 14.28
N SER A 226 0.05 25.83 12.98
CA SER A 226 1.13 26.66 12.45
C SER A 226 0.79 27.07 11.02
N GLU A 227 0.72 28.38 10.84
CA GLU A 227 0.54 29.07 9.57
C GLU A 227 1.67 28.71 8.58
N GLY A 228 1.30 28.60 7.29
CA GLY A 228 2.25 28.37 6.22
C GLY A 228 1.52 28.22 4.88
N PHE A 229 1.22 29.34 4.24
CA PHE A 229 0.82 29.35 2.83
C PHE A 229 2.02 28.93 1.97
N ASN A 230 1.86 27.92 1.12
CA ASN A 230 2.82 27.62 0.06
C ASN A 230 2.17 27.79 -1.33
N HIS A 231 2.83 28.61 -2.14
CA HIS A 231 2.52 28.89 -3.54
C HIS A 231 2.89 27.68 -4.41
N ASN A 232 1.91 26.88 -4.84
CA ASN A 232 2.03 26.07 -6.07
C ASN A 232 0.71 25.51 -6.64
N GLY A 233 -0.45 26.06 -6.26
CA GLY A 233 -1.69 25.95 -7.06
C GLY A 233 -2.29 24.56 -7.31
N LEU A 234 -1.71 23.47 -6.82
CA LEU A 234 -2.27 22.12 -6.92
C LEU A 234 -2.80 21.71 -5.55
N SER A 235 -4.12 21.74 -5.41
CA SER A 235 -4.82 21.20 -4.26
C SER A 235 -4.75 19.67 -4.27
N GLU A 236 -4.07 19.10 -3.27
CA GLU A 236 -4.15 17.66 -2.99
C GLU A 236 -5.47 17.37 -2.28
N TYR A 237 -6.35 16.61 -2.93
CA TYR A 237 -7.64 16.18 -2.38
C TYR A 237 -7.55 14.72 -1.94
N CYS A 238 -7.80 14.45 -0.66
CA CYS A 238 -7.97 13.08 -0.14
C CYS A 238 -9.45 12.83 0.16
N LEU A 239 -10.11 12.01 -0.67
CA LEU A 239 -11.41 11.45 -0.33
C LEU A 239 -11.21 10.10 0.35
N PHE A 240 -11.67 9.98 1.58
CA PHE A 240 -11.74 8.70 2.27
C PHE A 240 -13.12 8.08 2.01
N VAL A 241 -13.19 7.14 1.08
CA VAL A 241 -14.39 6.29 0.93
C VAL A 241 -14.24 5.14 1.92
N TYR A 242 -14.91 5.27 3.06
CA TYR A 242 -15.06 4.18 4.01
C TYR A 242 -16.30 3.37 3.62
N ALA A 243 -16.10 2.09 3.33
CA ALA A 243 -17.19 1.12 3.25
C ALA A 243 -17.11 0.24 4.49
N TRP A 244 -18.14 0.27 5.35
CA TRP A 244 -18.24 -0.62 6.49
C TRP A 244 -19.60 -1.35 6.48
N LYS A 245 -19.60 -2.57 6.99
CA LYS A 245 -20.83 -3.34 7.23
C LYS A 245 -21.55 -2.73 8.43
N VAL A 246 -22.84 -2.44 8.28
CA VAL A 246 -23.73 -2.21 9.42
C VAL A 246 -24.34 -3.58 9.76
N GLU A 247 -24.19 -4.01 11.01
CA GLU A 247 -24.81 -5.24 11.52
C GLU A 247 -26.33 -5.11 11.66
#